data_AF-A0AAV6BD58-F1
#
_entry.id   AF-A0AAV6BD58-F1
#
_cell.length_a   1.000
_cell.length_b   1.000
_cell.length_c   1.000
_cell.angle_alpha   90.00
_cell.angle_beta   90.00
_cell.angle_gamma   90.00
#
_symmetry.space_group_name_H-M   'P 1'
#
loop_
_entity.id
_entity.type
_entity.pdbx_description
1 polymer ?
#
loop_
_entity_poly.entity_id
_entity_poly.type
_entity_poly.pdbx_seq_one_letter_code
_entity_poly.pdbx_strand_id
1 'polypeptide(L)'
;MRRSFMKRLAWIAVALAAAALPATRIAAASERIAAIVNKEVILESDVDDQLRVASVNLHVDPSDSVSVAKLRKDVLRQLIDEQVILAEAQRQNITIPKSDLDQAVKQAIANVRTRLGSEDNFRRALADEHTTEDALRRKYEPDVKKQLLVMRLVGKEVQNRTTVTDAEAKAYFVAHRDSLGKRSEQLKLSAIVLGFEPDSLQVKRLHTRAD
;
A
#
# COMPACT_ATOMS: atom_id res chain seq x y z
N MET A 1 56.68 -60.59 7.74
CA MET A 1 56.33 -59.82 6.52
C MET A 1 54.83 -59.99 6.28
N ARG A 2 54.06 -58.94 5.92
CA ARG A 2 52.60 -58.95 5.60
C ARG A 2 51.57 -58.63 6.72
N ARG A 3 51.70 -57.53 7.49
CA ARG A 3 50.51 -56.93 8.19
C ARG A 3 50.50 -55.40 8.32
N SER A 4 51.55 -54.68 7.93
CA SER A 4 51.65 -53.21 8.08
C SER A 4 51.24 -52.39 6.85
N PHE A 5 51.03 -53.02 5.69
CA PHE A 5 50.69 -52.31 4.44
C PHE A 5 49.19 -51.98 4.28
N MET A 6 48.30 -52.70 4.97
CA MET A 6 46.85 -52.53 4.80
C MET A 6 46.29 -51.27 5.49
N LYS A 7 46.95 -50.77 6.56
CA LYS A 7 46.48 -49.60 7.32
C LYS A 7 46.84 -48.27 6.66
N ARG A 8 47.89 -48.24 5.83
CA ARG A 8 48.31 -47.03 5.09
C ARG A 8 47.46 -46.79 3.83
N LEU A 9 46.89 -47.84 3.25
CA LEU A 9 45.96 -47.74 2.12
C LEU A 9 44.56 -47.25 2.53
N ALA A 10 44.13 -47.57 3.77
CA ALA A 10 42.85 -47.12 4.30
C ALA A 10 42.80 -45.61 4.59
N TRP A 11 43.94 -44.97 4.87
CA TRP A 11 44.02 -43.52 5.13
C TRP A 11 44.00 -42.67 3.86
N ILE A 12 44.44 -43.21 2.72
CA ILE A 12 44.42 -42.50 1.44
C ILE A 12 43.00 -42.52 0.82
N ALA A 13 42.20 -43.56 1.11
CA ALA A 13 40.80 -43.62 0.67
C ALA A 13 39.88 -42.63 1.40
N VAL A 14 40.19 -42.26 2.65
CA VAL A 14 39.43 -41.25 3.41
C VAL A 14 39.82 -39.82 3.01
N ALA A 15 41.06 -39.60 2.56
CA ALA A 15 41.49 -38.29 2.07
C ALA A 15 40.92 -37.93 0.68
N LEU A 16 40.54 -38.93 -0.14
CA LEU A 16 39.96 -38.68 -1.46
C LEU A 16 38.42 -38.53 -1.44
N ALA A 17 37.76 -38.88 -0.33
CA ALA A 17 36.31 -38.75 -0.17
C ALA A 17 35.86 -37.36 0.37
N ALA A 18 36.79 -36.52 0.82
CA ALA A 18 36.49 -35.18 1.33
C ALA A 18 36.46 -34.08 0.25
N ALA A 19 36.75 -34.40 -1.01
CA ALA A 19 36.84 -33.42 -2.11
C ALA A 19 35.54 -33.27 -2.92
N ALA A 20 34.48 -34.01 -2.58
CA ALA A 20 33.18 -33.95 -3.25
C ALA A 20 32.12 -33.28 -2.36
N LEU A 21 32.42 -32.10 -1.83
CA LEU A 21 31.35 -31.20 -1.42
C LEU A 21 30.86 -30.49 -2.70
N PRO A 22 29.60 -30.67 -3.13
CA PRO A 22 29.05 -29.82 -4.16
C PRO A 22 29.07 -28.39 -3.59
N ALA A 23 29.93 -27.55 -4.15
CA ALA A 23 29.86 -26.12 -3.92
C ALA A 23 28.50 -25.66 -4.48
N THR A 24 27.48 -25.65 -3.63
CA THR A 24 26.24 -24.92 -3.87
C THR A 24 26.66 -23.48 -4.07
N ARG A 25 26.81 -23.11 -5.35
CA ARG A 25 26.88 -21.71 -5.75
C ARG A 25 25.53 -21.13 -5.40
N ILE A 26 25.41 -20.58 -4.20
CA ILE A 26 24.40 -19.60 -3.89
C ILE A 26 24.69 -18.47 -4.87
N ALA A 27 23.93 -18.43 -5.96
CA ALA A 27 23.88 -17.28 -6.83
C ALA A 27 23.33 -16.15 -5.94
N ALA A 28 24.23 -15.41 -5.31
CA ALA A 28 23.90 -14.11 -4.79
C ALA A 28 23.44 -13.33 -6.03
N ALA A 29 22.13 -13.19 -6.19
CA ALA A 29 21.55 -12.31 -7.18
C ALA A 29 22.20 -10.95 -6.89
N SER A 30 23.14 -10.54 -7.75
CA SER A 30 23.80 -9.26 -7.61
C SER A 30 22.74 -8.22 -7.91
N GLU A 31 22.11 -7.69 -6.87
CA GLU A 31 21.16 -6.59 -7.01
C GLU A 31 21.86 -5.45 -7.75
N ARG A 32 21.18 -4.94 -8.77
CA ARG A 32 21.68 -3.87 -9.62
C ARG A 32 21.12 -2.55 -9.11
N ILE A 33 21.95 -1.51 -9.16
CA ILE A 33 21.56 -0.15 -8.77
C ILE A 33 20.91 0.53 -9.98
N ALA A 34 19.67 0.97 -9.82
CA ALA A 34 18.96 1.76 -10.83
C ALA A 34 19.30 3.25 -10.71
N ALA A 35 19.38 3.78 -9.48
CA ALA A 35 19.73 5.17 -9.20
C ALA A 35 20.30 5.35 -7.78
N ILE A 36 21.00 6.46 -7.56
CA ILE A 36 21.49 6.88 -6.24
C ILE A 36 20.94 8.29 -5.98
N VAL A 37 20.24 8.45 -4.85
CA VAL A 37 19.64 9.72 -4.44
C VAL A 37 20.19 10.10 -3.07
N ASN A 38 21.05 11.11 -3.04
CA ASN A 38 21.82 11.52 -1.86
C ASN A 38 22.67 10.35 -1.29
N LYS A 39 22.24 9.74 -0.19
CA LYS A 39 22.91 8.62 0.49
C LYS A 39 22.16 7.29 0.32
N GLU A 40 21.05 7.30 -0.39
CA GLU A 40 20.13 6.17 -0.51
C GLU A 40 20.16 5.63 -1.94
N VAL A 41 19.99 4.31 -2.06
CA VAL A 41 20.14 3.57 -3.32
C VAL A 41 18.78 3.03 -3.72
N ILE A 42 18.39 3.25 -4.98
CA ILE A 42 17.21 2.66 -5.59
C ILE A 42 17.67 1.45 -6.40
N LEU A 43 17.13 0.27 -6.08
CA LEU A 43 17.50 -0.98 -6.72
C LEU A 43 16.66 -1.20 -7.99
N GLU A 44 17.20 -1.97 -8.93
CA GLU A 44 16.44 -2.39 -10.13
C GLU A 44 15.26 -3.28 -9.77
N SER A 45 15.36 -4.09 -8.71
CA SER A 45 14.25 -4.89 -8.20
C SER A 45 13.06 -4.03 -7.78
N ASP A 46 13.32 -2.90 -7.13
CA ASP A 46 12.27 -1.97 -6.69
C ASP A 46 11.55 -1.34 -7.90
N VAL A 47 12.32 -0.98 -8.93
CA VAL A 47 11.78 -0.45 -10.20
C VAL A 47 10.92 -1.50 -10.90
N ASP A 48 11.41 -2.75 -11.00
CA ASP A 48 10.71 -3.83 -11.67
C ASP A 48 9.42 -4.23 -10.92
N ASP A 49 9.45 -4.27 -9.58
CA ASP A 49 8.26 -4.56 -8.76
C ASP A 49 7.20 -3.46 -8.90
N GLN A 50 7.61 -2.19 -8.86
CA GLN A 50 6.69 -1.08 -9.04
C GLN A 50 6.16 -0.98 -10.48
N LEU A 51 6.99 -1.32 -11.47
CA LEU A 51 6.60 -1.40 -12.88
C LEU A 51 5.51 -2.45 -13.08
N ARG A 52 5.63 -3.63 -12.46
CA ARG A 52 4.61 -4.69 -12.52
C ARG A 52 3.26 -4.24 -11.96
N VAL A 53 3.27 -3.49 -10.86
CA VAL A 53 2.03 -2.93 -10.28
C VAL A 53 1.45 -1.86 -11.19
N ALA A 54 2.29 -0.95 -11.70
CA ALA A 54 1.85 0.14 -12.56
C ALA A 54 1.30 -0.35 -13.91
N SER A 55 1.90 -1.38 -14.50
CA SER A 55 1.46 -1.93 -15.79
C SER A 55 0.06 -2.53 -15.70
N VAL A 56 -0.25 -3.23 -14.59
CA VAL A 56 -1.59 -3.78 -14.33
C VAL A 56 -2.61 -2.67 -14.14
N ASN A 57 -2.29 -1.64 -13.34
CA ASN A 57 -3.22 -0.54 -13.06
C ASN A 57 -3.53 0.30 -14.30
N LEU A 58 -2.54 0.53 -15.15
CA LEU A 58 -2.67 1.35 -16.36
C LEU A 58 -3.02 0.52 -17.62
N HIS A 59 -3.25 -0.79 -17.46
CA HIS A 59 -3.56 -1.71 -18.57
C HIS A 59 -2.55 -1.62 -19.73
N VAL A 60 -1.26 -1.48 -19.41
CA VAL A 60 -0.18 -1.41 -20.40
C VAL A 60 0.16 -2.81 -20.87
N ASP A 61 0.13 -3.03 -22.18
CA ASP A 61 0.50 -4.31 -22.79
C ASP A 61 2.00 -4.59 -22.57
N PRO A 62 2.37 -5.71 -21.92
CA PRO A 62 3.76 -6.09 -21.71
C PRO A 62 4.56 -6.29 -23.01
N SER A 63 3.88 -6.56 -24.13
CA SER A 63 4.51 -6.78 -25.45
C SER A 63 4.90 -5.46 -26.15
N ASP A 64 4.28 -4.34 -25.77
CA ASP A 64 4.65 -3.02 -26.30
C ASP A 64 5.88 -2.48 -25.56
N SER A 65 7.04 -2.80 -26.11
CA SER A 65 8.34 -2.35 -25.59
C SER A 65 8.47 -0.83 -25.45
N VAL A 66 7.79 -0.03 -26.28
CA VAL A 66 7.90 1.44 -26.23
C VAL A 66 7.12 1.98 -25.03
N SER A 67 5.88 1.52 -24.86
CA SER A 67 5.04 1.92 -23.73
C SER A 67 5.63 1.44 -22.41
N VAL A 68 6.15 0.21 -22.36
CA VAL A 68 6.81 -0.33 -21.16
C VAL A 68 8.09 0.45 -20.82
N ALA A 69 8.92 0.81 -21.81
CA ALA A 69 10.11 1.61 -21.57
C ALA A 69 9.78 3.02 -21.05
N LYS A 70 8.71 3.64 -21.55
CA LYS A 70 8.22 4.92 -21.05
C LYS A 70 7.73 4.80 -19.60
N LEU A 71 6.89 3.80 -19.33
CA LEU A 71 6.37 3.55 -17.99
C LEU A 71 7.50 3.27 -16.98
N ARG A 72 8.50 2.47 -17.36
CA ARG A 72 9.68 2.22 -16.51
C ARG A 72 10.39 3.53 -16.14
N LYS A 73 10.57 4.45 -17.09
CA LYS A 73 11.17 5.77 -16.82
C LYS A 73 10.32 6.59 -15.86
N ASP A 74 9.01 6.57 -16.03
CA ASP A 74 8.09 7.31 -15.18
C ASP A 74 8.05 6.73 -13.75
N VAL A 75 8.07 5.40 -13.62
CA VAL A 75 8.21 4.69 -12.33
C VAL A 75 9.53 5.05 -11.64
N LEU A 76 10.66 5.02 -12.38
CA LEU A 76 11.95 5.40 -11.81
C LEU A 76 11.95 6.86 -11.33
N ARG A 77 11.37 7.80 -12.09
CA ARG A 77 11.24 9.19 -11.64
C ARG A 77 10.40 9.29 -10.38
N GLN A 78 9.28 8.58 -10.31
CA GLN A 78 8.43 8.55 -9.12
C GLN A 78 9.19 8.04 -7.89
N LEU A 79 9.98 6.97 -8.03
CA LEU A 79 10.80 6.44 -6.93
C LEU A 79 11.89 7.43 -6.50
N ILE A 80 12.50 8.14 -7.45
CA ILE A 80 13.46 9.21 -7.15
C ILE A 80 12.78 10.34 -6.37
N ASP A 81 11.63 10.82 -6.83
CA ASP A 81 10.89 11.90 -6.18
C ASP A 81 10.46 11.49 -4.76
N GLU A 82 9.95 10.28 -4.59
CA GLU A 82 9.62 9.73 -3.27
C GLU A 82 10.84 9.72 -2.35
N GLN A 83 11.99 9.28 -2.85
CA GLN A 83 13.23 9.23 -2.08
C GLN A 83 13.71 10.63 -1.68
N VAL A 84 13.56 11.63 -2.55
CA VAL A 84 13.88 13.03 -2.24
C VAL A 84 12.97 13.56 -1.13
N ILE A 85 11.67 13.28 -1.20
CA ILE A 85 10.69 13.68 -0.17
C ILE A 85 11.01 13.01 1.17
N LEU A 86 11.36 11.72 1.18
CA LEU A 86 11.74 11.01 2.39
C LEU A 86 13.02 11.58 3.02
N ALA A 87 14.03 11.91 2.19
CA ALA A 87 15.25 12.55 2.66
C ALA A 87 14.96 13.92 3.30
N GLU A 88 14.06 14.70 2.70
CA GLU A 88 13.63 15.98 3.25
C GLU A 88 12.84 15.81 4.56
N ALA A 89 11.97 14.80 4.66
CA ALA A 89 11.21 14.51 5.88
C ALA A 89 12.14 14.14 7.04
N GLN A 90 13.19 13.36 6.76
CA GLN A 90 14.25 13.05 7.72
C GLN A 90 15.03 14.31 8.11
N ARG A 91 15.42 15.16 7.14
CA ARG A 91 16.13 16.43 7.39
C ARG A 91 15.33 17.37 8.30
N GLN A 92 14.01 17.40 8.15
CA GLN A 92 13.10 18.19 8.98
C GLN A 92 12.73 17.51 10.32
N ASN A 93 13.27 16.33 10.62
CA ASN A 93 12.94 15.53 11.82
C ASN A 93 11.43 15.26 11.97
N ILE A 94 10.73 14.99 10.86
CA ILE A 94 9.32 14.62 10.91
C ILE A 94 9.22 13.20 11.49
N THR A 95 8.59 13.08 12.65
CA THR A 95 8.38 11.81 13.33
C THR A 95 6.92 11.36 13.27
N ILE A 96 6.71 10.05 13.27
CA ILE A 96 5.39 9.43 13.37
C ILE A 96 5.24 8.78 14.75
N PRO A 97 4.22 9.15 15.55
CA PRO A 97 3.86 8.44 16.77
C PRO A 97 3.65 6.95 16.47
N LYS A 98 4.16 6.09 17.35
CA LYS A 98 4.03 4.64 17.16
C LYS A 98 2.56 4.20 17.06
N SER A 99 1.65 4.83 17.81
CA SER A 99 0.21 4.58 17.75
C SER A 99 -0.36 4.77 16.35
N ASP A 100 0.06 5.84 15.67
CA ASP A 100 -0.45 6.21 14.35
C ASP A 100 0.07 5.23 13.29
N LEU A 101 1.34 4.82 13.43
CA LEU A 101 1.93 3.79 12.57
C LEU A 101 1.23 2.44 12.77
N ASP A 102 1.06 1.99 14.01
CA ASP A 102 0.40 0.71 14.32
C ASP A 102 -1.04 0.69 13.78
N GLN A 103 -1.78 1.80 13.94
CA GLN A 103 -3.12 1.95 13.41
C GLN A 103 -3.15 1.92 11.87
N ALA A 104 -2.23 2.63 11.22
CA ALA A 104 -2.14 2.66 9.77
C ALA A 104 -1.78 1.28 9.19
N VAL A 105 -0.86 0.55 9.83
CA VAL A 105 -0.50 -0.80 9.41
C VAL A 105 -1.68 -1.76 9.60
N LYS A 106 -2.40 -1.67 10.71
CA LYS A 106 -3.63 -2.44 10.92
C LYS A 106 -4.67 -2.16 9.83
N GLN A 107 -4.82 -0.90 9.44
CA GLN A 107 -5.73 -0.52 8.35
C GLN A 107 -5.26 -1.06 7.00
N ALA A 108 -3.96 -1.05 6.72
CA ALA A 108 -3.41 -1.63 5.49
C ALA A 108 -3.71 -3.13 5.39
N ILE A 109 -3.49 -3.89 6.48
CA ILE A 109 -3.81 -5.32 6.54
C ILE A 109 -5.33 -5.55 6.40
N ALA A 110 -6.15 -4.72 7.05
CA ALA A 110 -7.61 -4.79 6.91
C ALA A 110 -8.05 -4.57 5.45
N ASN A 111 -7.45 -3.61 4.75
CA ASN A 111 -7.73 -3.36 3.33
C ASN A 111 -7.35 -4.57 2.45
N VAL A 112 -6.22 -5.23 2.73
CA VAL A 112 -5.82 -6.47 2.05
C VAL A 112 -6.86 -7.57 2.29
N ARG A 113 -7.28 -7.76 3.54
CA ARG A 113 -8.34 -8.72 3.92
C ARG A 113 -9.65 -8.44 3.17
N THR A 114 -10.05 -7.17 3.05
CA THR A 114 -11.25 -6.78 2.27
C THR A 114 -11.10 -7.09 0.79
N ARG A 115 -9.93 -6.85 0.18
CA ARG A 115 -9.67 -7.18 -1.23
C ARG A 115 -9.76 -8.68 -1.51
N LEU A 116 -9.38 -9.52 -0.55
CA LEU A 116 -9.46 -10.97 -0.66
C LEU A 116 -10.87 -11.52 -0.36
N GLY A 117 -11.79 -10.68 0.12
CA GLY A 117 -13.22 -10.97 0.25
C GLY A 117 -13.63 -11.94 1.37
N SER A 118 -12.70 -12.71 1.95
CA SER A 118 -12.99 -13.61 3.08
C SER A 118 -11.77 -13.88 3.96
N GLU A 119 -12.03 -14.22 5.23
CA GLU A 119 -10.96 -14.62 6.17
C GLU A 119 -10.26 -15.92 5.73
N ASP A 120 -10.99 -16.84 5.11
CA ASP A 120 -10.43 -18.10 4.62
C ASP A 120 -9.49 -17.88 3.44
N ASN A 121 -9.79 -16.94 2.55
CA ASN A 121 -8.89 -16.55 1.47
C ASN A 121 -7.62 -15.89 2.03
N PHE A 122 -7.76 -15.02 3.04
CA PHE A 122 -6.61 -14.39 3.69
C PHE A 122 -5.70 -15.41 4.37
N ARG A 123 -6.27 -16.36 5.13
CA ARG A 123 -5.50 -17.45 5.76
C ARG A 123 -4.81 -18.35 4.75
N ARG A 124 -5.48 -18.68 3.63
CA ARG A 124 -4.87 -19.44 2.54
C ARG A 124 -3.71 -18.68 1.89
N ALA A 125 -3.89 -17.41 1.57
CA ALA A 125 -2.81 -16.57 1.02
C ALA A 125 -1.59 -16.50 1.94
N LEU A 126 -1.79 -16.38 3.26
CA LEU A 126 -0.70 -16.45 4.23
C LEU A 126 0.01 -17.81 4.23
N ALA A 127 -0.75 -18.91 4.13
CA ALA A 127 -0.20 -20.25 4.07
C ALA A 127 0.60 -20.52 2.78
N ASP A 128 0.09 -20.02 1.64
CA ASP A 128 0.73 -20.13 0.33
C ASP A 128 2.05 -19.35 0.28
N GLU A 129 2.11 -18.18 0.93
CA GLU A 129 3.34 -17.39 1.10
C GLU A 129 4.23 -17.89 2.25
N HIS A 130 3.86 -18.97 2.94
CA HIS A 130 4.55 -19.50 4.12
C HIS A 130 4.84 -18.43 5.19
N THR A 131 3.91 -17.50 5.39
CA THR A 131 4.07 -16.35 6.28
C THR A 131 2.98 -16.31 7.36
N THR A 132 3.15 -15.44 8.34
CA THR A 132 2.17 -15.20 9.42
C THR A 132 1.66 -13.77 9.35
N GLU A 133 0.52 -13.47 9.97
CA GLU A 133 0.00 -12.10 10.03
C GLU A 133 1.01 -11.14 10.68
N ASP A 134 1.74 -11.60 11.70
CA ASP A 134 2.81 -10.80 12.33
C ASP A 134 4.01 -10.58 11.42
N ALA A 135 4.41 -11.58 10.63
CA ALA A 135 5.48 -11.42 9.65
C ALA A 135 5.05 -10.48 8.52
N LEU A 136 3.80 -10.58 8.05
CA LEU A 136 3.21 -9.67 7.09
C LEU A 136 3.19 -8.23 7.65
N ARG A 137 2.80 -8.05 8.90
CA ARG A 137 2.80 -6.75 9.58
C ARG A 137 4.19 -6.11 9.57
N ARG A 138 5.23 -6.86 9.93
CA ARG A 138 6.63 -6.39 9.91
C ARG A 138 7.10 -6.06 8.50
N LYS A 139 6.62 -6.78 7.49
CA LYS A 139 6.93 -6.51 6.08
C LYS A 139 6.30 -5.19 5.61
N TYR A 140 5.06 -4.90 6.01
CA TYR A 140 4.33 -3.69 5.60
C TYR A 140 4.71 -2.43 6.40
N GLU A 141 5.19 -2.59 7.63
CA GLU A 141 5.51 -1.47 8.52
C GLU A 141 6.45 -0.42 7.89
N PRO A 142 7.58 -0.79 7.25
CA PRO A 142 8.47 0.17 6.60
C PRO A 142 7.78 0.98 5.49
N ASP A 143 6.98 0.33 4.65
CA ASP A 143 6.32 0.97 3.51
C ASP A 143 5.21 1.91 3.97
N VAL A 144 4.40 1.48 4.95
CA VAL A 144 3.38 2.34 5.57
C VAL A 144 4.03 3.54 6.25
N LYS A 145 5.17 3.34 6.94
CA LYS A 145 5.93 4.43 7.56
C LYS A 145 6.41 5.44 6.53
N LYS A 146 6.99 5.00 5.41
CA LYS A 146 7.41 5.88 4.30
C LYS A 146 6.22 6.71 3.79
N GLN A 147 5.10 6.05 3.50
CA GLN A 147 3.90 6.70 3.00
C GLN A 147 3.35 7.77 3.98
N LEU A 148 3.33 7.46 5.28
CA LEU A 148 2.91 8.42 6.30
C LEU A 148 3.87 9.62 6.42
N LEU A 149 5.18 9.42 6.26
CA LEU A 149 6.16 10.51 6.26
C LEU A 149 5.94 11.45 5.09
N VAL A 150 5.77 10.88 3.89
CA VAL A 150 5.46 11.63 2.67
C VAL A 150 4.18 12.46 2.87
N MET A 151 3.10 11.83 3.33
CA MET A 151 1.83 12.53 3.56
C MET A 151 1.95 13.68 4.55
N ARG A 152 2.70 13.51 5.64
CA ARG A 152 2.91 14.57 6.64
C ARG A 152 3.74 15.71 6.11
N LEU A 153 4.83 15.43 5.39
CA LEU A 153 5.66 16.47 4.81
C LEU A 153 4.89 17.27 3.76
N VAL A 154 4.20 16.60 2.84
CA VAL A 154 3.37 17.24 1.82
C VAL A 154 2.26 18.07 2.47
N GLY A 155 1.56 17.51 3.46
CA GLY A 155 0.52 18.24 4.20
C GLY A 155 1.06 19.52 4.84
N LYS A 156 2.22 19.44 5.50
CA LYS A 156 2.87 20.59 6.14
C LYS A 156 3.32 21.65 5.13
N GLU A 157 3.96 21.26 4.03
CA GLU A 157 4.49 22.20 3.03
C GLU A 157 3.38 22.81 2.16
N VAL A 158 2.33 22.06 1.84
CA VAL A 158 1.22 22.53 0.97
C VAL A 158 0.23 23.38 1.76
N GLN A 159 -0.17 22.98 2.98
CA GLN A 159 -1.09 23.78 3.80
C GLN A 159 -0.52 25.16 4.15
N ASN A 160 0.79 25.23 4.36
CA ASN A 160 1.46 26.50 4.66
C ASN A 160 1.56 27.45 3.45
N ARG A 161 1.39 26.96 2.22
CA ARG A 161 1.62 27.74 1.00
C ARG A 161 0.35 28.10 0.23
N THR A 162 -0.80 27.51 0.57
CA THR A 162 -1.99 27.59 -0.28
C THR A 162 -3.22 28.02 0.53
N THR A 163 -3.46 29.32 0.60
CA THR A 163 -4.72 29.88 1.10
C THR A 163 -5.54 30.33 -0.09
N VAL A 164 -6.64 29.63 -0.38
CA VAL A 164 -7.59 30.07 -1.41
C VAL A 164 -8.40 31.24 -0.86
N THR A 165 -8.34 32.38 -1.53
CA THR A 165 -9.08 33.58 -1.13
C THR A 165 -10.54 33.52 -1.60
N ASP A 166 -11.43 34.23 -0.90
CA ASP A 166 -12.82 34.39 -1.33
C ASP A 166 -12.94 35.01 -2.73
N ALA A 167 -11.99 35.86 -3.10
CA ALA A 167 -11.94 36.48 -4.43
C ALA A 167 -11.64 35.45 -5.51
N GLU A 168 -10.65 34.58 -5.31
CA GLU A 168 -10.32 33.48 -6.22
C GLU A 168 -11.45 32.47 -6.32
N ALA A 169 -12.08 32.11 -5.19
CA ALA A 169 -13.24 31.22 -5.18
C ALA A 169 -14.43 31.81 -5.98
N LYS A 170 -14.71 33.11 -5.82
CA LYS A 170 -15.75 33.80 -6.60
C LYS A 170 -15.39 33.89 -8.08
N ALA A 171 -14.13 34.21 -8.41
CA ALA A 171 -13.66 34.28 -9.79
C ALA A 171 -13.78 32.92 -10.49
N TYR A 172 -13.37 31.85 -9.81
CA TYR A 172 -13.53 30.48 -10.31
C TYR A 172 -15.00 30.12 -10.49
N PHE A 173 -15.86 30.44 -9.51
CA PHE A 173 -17.31 30.20 -9.59
C PHE A 173 -17.95 30.93 -10.78
N VAL A 174 -17.62 32.21 -10.99
CA VAL A 174 -18.13 32.99 -12.13
C VAL A 174 -17.66 32.41 -13.46
N ALA A 175 -16.37 32.05 -13.56
CA ALA A 175 -15.80 31.49 -14.79
C ALA A 175 -16.33 30.09 -15.15
N HIS A 176 -16.81 29.32 -14.16
CA HIS A 176 -17.23 27.93 -14.32
C HIS A 176 -18.71 27.68 -14.01
N ARG A 177 -19.56 28.71 -14.03
CA ARG A 177 -20.98 28.59 -13.66
C ARG A 177 -21.73 27.50 -14.44
N ASP A 178 -21.42 27.37 -15.72
CA ASP A 178 -22.12 26.44 -16.62
C ASP A 178 -21.71 24.99 -16.39
N SER A 179 -20.48 24.74 -15.90
CA SER A 179 -19.96 23.41 -15.61
C SER A 179 -20.25 22.91 -14.19
N LEU A 180 -20.53 23.81 -13.24
CA LEU A 180 -20.74 23.46 -11.83
C LEU A 180 -22.14 22.87 -11.54
N GLY A 181 -23.00 22.79 -12.55
CA GLY A 181 -24.36 22.29 -12.43
C GLY A 181 -25.29 23.26 -11.67
N LYS A 182 -26.60 23.12 -11.89
CA LYS A 182 -27.58 23.87 -11.09
C LYS A 182 -27.68 23.24 -9.71
N ARG A 183 -27.54 24.05 -8.66
CA ARG A 183 -27.83 23.63 -7.29
C ARG A 183 -29.26 23.09 -7.25
N SER A 184 -29.46 21.91 -6.63
CA SER A 184 -30.80 21.35 -6.45
C SER A 184 -31.70 22.35 -5.73
N GLU A 185 -32.97 22.40 -6.13
CA GLU A 185 -33.95 23.29 -5.50
C GLU A 185 -34.03 22.98 -4.00
N GLN A 186 -33.78 23.99 -3.18
CA GLN A 186 -33.92 23.89 -1.73
C GLN A 186 -35.24 24.54 -1.33
N LEU A 187 -36.18 23.73 -0.85
CA LEU A 187 -37.46 24.23 -0.33
C LEU A 187 -37.35 24.43 1.18
N LYS A 188 -37.65 25.64 1.65
CA LYS A 188 -37.81 25.93 3.07
C LYS A 188 -39.26 25.68 3.46
N LEU A 189 -39.53 24.54 4.06
CA LEU A 189 -40.87 24.15 4.51
C LEU A 189 -41.05 24.48 6.00
N SER A 190 -42.16 25.13 6.32
CA SER A 190 -42.63 25.29 7.70
C SER A 190 -43.91 24.47 7.84
N ALA A 191 -43.94 23.54 8.80
CA ALA A 191 -45.10 22.73 9.09
C ALA A 191 -45.58 22.98 10.52
N ILE A 192 -46.88 23.25 10.69
CA ILE A 192 -47.55 23.22 11.99
C ILE A 192 -48.26 21.87 12.05
N VAL A 193 -47.79 20.99 12.92
CA VAL A 193 -48.41 19.67 13.15
C VAL A 193 -49.37 19.81 14.32
N LEU A 194 -50.67 19.74 14.03
CA LEU A 194 -51.69 19.66 15.06
C LEU A 194 -51.87 18.19 15.43
N GLY A 195 -51.52 17.83 16.67
CA GLY A 195 -51.81 16.51 17.21
C GLY A 195 -53.32 16.37 17.41
N PHE A 196 -53.90 15.31 16.85
CA PHE A 196 -55.25 14.90 17.18
C PHE A 196 -55.15 13.64 18.05
N GLU A 197 -55.92 13.59 19.14
CA GLU A 197 -56.17 12.32 19.82
C GLU A 197 -57.07 11.46 18.93
N PRO A 198 -56.73 10.19 18.69
CA PRO A 198 -57.58 9.31 17.92
C PRO A 198 -58.92 9.20 18.64
N ASP A 199 -59.98 9.60 17.94
CA ASP A 199 -61.35 9.55 18.43
C ASP A 199 -61.63 8.13 18.95
N SER A 200 -61.95 8.02 20.24
CA SER A 200 -62.14 6.77 20.98
C SER A 200 -63.14 5.80 20.32
N LEU A 201 -63.93 6.28 19.36
CA LEU A 201 -64.86 5.49 18.55
C LEU A 201 -64.19 4.69 17.41
N GLN A 202 -62.96 5.03 16.98
CA GLN A 202 -62.24 4.26 15.95
C GLN A 202 -61.38 3.14 16.53
N VAL A 203 -60.85 3.29 17.75
CA VAL A 203 -60.05 2.25 18.43
C VAL A 203 -60.89 1.00 18.74
N LYS A 204 -62.18 1.19 19.03
CA LYS A 204 -63.10 0.07 19.33
C LYS A 204 -63.44 -0.78 18.09
N ARG A 205 -63.43 -0.20 16.89
CA ARG A 205 -63.70 -0.94 15.64
C ARG A 205 -62.52 -1.77 15.14
N LEU A 206 -61.30 -1.48 15.61
CA LEU A 206 -60.10 -2.26 15.27
C LEU A 206 -59.95 -3.52 16.15
N HIS A 207 -60.54 -3.55 17.35
CA HIS A 207 -60.49 -4.75 18.21
C HIS A 207 -61.58 -5.77 17.88
N THR A 208 -62.73 -5.38 17.29
CA THR A 208 -63.82 -6.32 16.93
C THR A 208 -63.60 -7.05 15.59
N ARG A 209 -62.47 -6.83 14.91
CA ARG A 209 -62.13 -7.53 13.65
C ARG A 209 -60.97 -8.53 13.81
N ALA A 210 -60.50 -8.74 15.04
CA ALA A 210 -59.36 -9.59 15.37
C ALA A 210 -59.71 -10.75 16.31
N ASP A 211 -60.99 -11.10 16.44
CA ASP A 211 -61.49 -12.36 17.01
C ASP A 211 -62.31 -13.12 15.95
#